data_AF-A0A0F3M4F8-F1
#
_entry.id   AF-A0A0F3M4F8-F1
#
_cell.length_a   1.000
_cell.length_b   1.000
_cell.length_c   1.000
_cell.angle_alpha   90.00
_cell.angle_beta   90.00
_cell.angle_gamma   90.00
#
_symmetry.space_group_name_H-M   'P 1'
#
loop_
_entity.id
_entity.type
_entity.pdbx_description
1 polymer ?
#
loop_
_entity_poly.entity_id
_entity_poly.type
_entity_poly.pdbx_seq_one_letter_code
_entity_poly.pdbx_strand_id
1 'polypeptide(L)' 'MQDSLIVVDEAGMVGTKAYAELFRVVRNNNCQLILAGDENS' A
#
# COMPACT_ATOMS: atom_id res chain seq x y z
N MET A 1 -17.82 -10.13 -3.81
CA MET A 1 -16.82 -9.05 -3.88
C MET A 1 -15.66 -9.50 -3.04
N GLN A 2 -14.42 -9.33 -3.52
CA GLN A 2 -13.25 -9.73 -2.75
C GLN A 2 -12.85 -8.52 -1.92
N ASP A 3 -13.35 -8.46 -0.69
CA ASP A 3 -13.21 -7.32 0.22
C ASP A 3 -11.86 -7.39 0.95
N SER A 4 -10.79 -7.50 0.18
CA SER A 4 -9.43 -7.59 0.72
C SER A 4 -8.90 -6.19 1.01
N LEU A 5 -8.48 -5.96 2.25
CA LEU A 5 -7.80 -4.75 2.70
C LEU A 5 -6.31 -5.04 2.91
N ILE A 6 -5.46 -4.21 2.32
CA ILE A 6 -4.01 -4.22 2.56
C ILE A 6 -3.68 -3.00 3.44
N VAL A 7 -2.99 -3.24 4.55
CA VAL A 7 -2.47 -2.19 5.44
C VAL A 7 -0.95 -2.26 5.41
N VAL A 8 -0.31 -1.15 5.09
CA VAL A 8 1.14 -1.00 5.15
C VAL A 8 1.47 -0.13 6.33
N ASP A 9 2.20 -0.67 7.30
CA ASP A 9 2.78 0.08 8.41
C ASP A 9 4.16 0.65 8.01
N GLU A 10 4.58 1.72 8.67
CA GLU A 10 5.80 2.49 8.36
C GLU A 10 5.97 2.78 6.86
N ALA A 11 4.90 3.29 6.25
CA ALA A 11 4.82 3.69 4.85
C ALA A 11 5.98 4.61 4.39
N GLY A 12 6.55 5.40 5.30
CA GLY A 12 7.73 6.25 5.04
C GLY A 12 9.00 5.46 4.66
N MET A 13 9.11 4.18 5.06
CA MET A 13 10.25 3.33 4.73
C MET A 13 10.15 2.69 3.33
N VAL A 14 9.00 2.79 2.68
CA VAL A 14 8.75 2.11 1.40
C VAL A 14 9.25 2.98 0.24
N GLY A 15 10.20 2.45 -0.52
CA GLY A 15 10.74 3.13 -1.69
C GLY A 15 9.71 3.26 -2.84
N THR A 16 9.87 4.28 -3.68
CA THR A 16 8.97 4.59 -4.80
C THR A 16 8.73 3.44 -5.77
N LYS A 17 9.76 2.62 -6.05
CA LYS A 17 9.64 1.43 -6.90
C LYS A 17 8.72 0.36 -6.29
N ALA A 18 8.80 0.16 -4.97
CA ALA A 18 7.96 -0.79 -4.26
C ALA A 18 6.50 -0.31 -4.21
N TYR A 19 6.29 1.01 -4.04
CA TYR A 19 4.96 1.61 -4.14
C TYR A 19 4.31 1.39 -5.50
N ALA A 20 5.06 1.55 -6.60
CA ALA A 20 4.53 1.34 -7.94
C ALA A 20 3.98 -0.10 -8.12
N GLU A 21 4.71 -1.09 -7.63
CA GLU A 21 4.27 -2.48 -7.66
C GLU A 21 3.10 -2.74 -6.70
N LEU A 22 3.12 -2.16 -5.50
CA LEU A 22 2.02 -2.28 -4.54
C LEU A 22 0.71 -1.74 -5.12
N PHE A 23 0.74 -0.54 -5.72
CA PHE A 23 -0.45 0.03 -6.38
C PHE A 23 -0.93 -0.82 -7.55
N ARG A 24 0.00 -1.43 -8.32
CA ARG A 24 -0.35 -2.36 -9.39
C ARG A 24 -1.09 -3.59 -8.86
N VAL A 25 -0.60 -4.20 -7.77
CA VAL A 25 -1.23 -5.36 -7.13
C VAL A 25 -2.60 -5.01 -6.57
N VAL A 26 -2.71 -3.90 -5.84
CA VAL A 26 -3.98 -3.42 -5.26
C VAL A 26 -5.04 -3.22 -6.35
N ARG A 27 -4.68 -2.53 -7.44
CA ARG A 27 -5.59 -2.28 -8.56
C ARG A 27 -6.03 -3.57 -9.26
N ASN A 28 -5.08 -4.49 -9.52
CA ASN A 28 -5.37 -5.71 -10.27
C ASN A 28 -6.22 -6.71 -9.49
N ASN A 29 -6.16 -6.67 -8.16
CA ASN A 29 -6.93 -7.56 -7.29
C ASN A 29 -8.15 -6.88 -6.66
N ASN A 30 -8.42 -5.63 -7.03
CA ASN A 30 -9.56 -4.85 -6.55
C ASN A 30 -9.60 -4.71 -5.02
N CYS A 31 -8.41 -4.61 -4.41
CA CYS A 31 -8.23 -4.46 -2.96
C CYS A 31 -8.35 -3.00 -2.52
N GLN A 32 -8.67 -2.79 -1.24
CA GLN A 32 -8.48 -1.52 -0.57
C GLN A 32 -7.05 -1.42 -0.02
N LEU A 33 -6.52 -0.20 0.10
CA LEU A 33 -5.19 0.06 0.62
C LEU A 33 -5.22 1.19 1.66
N ILE A 34 -4.63 0.96 2.81
CA ILE A 34 -4.33 1.97 3.83
C ILE A 34 -2.81 2.02 4.01
N LEU A 35 -2.25 3.23 3.94
CA LEU A 35 -0.85 3.51 4.25
C LEU A 35 -0.81 4.18 5.62
N ALA A 36 -0.13 3.55 6.56
CA ALA A 36 0.06 4.02 7.93
C ALA A 36 1.56 4.19 8.19
N GLY A 37 1.91 5.12 9.05
CA GLY A 37 3.29 5.46 9.38
C GLY A 37 3.42 6.96 9.61
N ASP A 38 4.50 7.36 10.27
CA ASP A 38 4.80 8.77 10.46
C ASP A 38 5.37 9.37 9.17
N GLU A 39 4.93 10.58 8.86
CA GLU A 39 5.44 11.40 7.76
C GLU A 39 6.69 12.20 8.18
N ASN A 40 7.02 12.22 9.46
CA ASN A 40 8.21 12.83 10.04
C ASN A 40 9.36 11.80 10.19
N SER A 41 10.04 11.49 9.09
CA SER A 41 11.36 10.83 9.10
C SER A 41 12.47 11.81 8.73
#